data_AF-A0A7W5XU48-F1
#
_entry.id   AF-A0A7W5XU48-F1
#
_cell.length_a   1.000
_cell.length_b   1.000
_cell.length_c   1.000
_cell.angle_alpha   90.00
_cell.angle_beta   90.00
_cell.angle_gamma   90.00
#
_symmetry.space_group_name_H-M   'P 1'
#
loop_
_entity.id
_entity.type
_entity.pdbx_description
1 polymer ?
#
loop_
_entity_poly.entity_id
_entity_poly.type
_entity_poly.pdbx_seq_one_letter_code
_entity_poly.pdbx_strand_id
1 'polypeptide(L)'
;MPSIDIIVPKSAPRRWQEIVVARLQAEGHDIAVVHEAGSNAWPAAINTALAIERKIFRRRDLALAAPLSEIPARSRDRSAVLRLDLIGHAVPSDVPTITLRFDGARSDLSVARSVAAGALPVIDAVLDGKTVVGRAWPMIDRRETVSLGAEDVLARAVTLAVSTVRAFAENRLVMNEPVSTVSENLVSGALGFASACLTGALPRLGREAMRRARFRHAHWRVGYRFIDGPGVASSCELGNGWSVLPDAGDRFYADPFPFQWQDRFFLFVEDYPHATGKAVISVVAFDATGKPGEPRCVLEEPYHLSYPQVFEHGGAIWMLPEASSGGKLILYRSIEFPDRWAPEAVLIEGEISDATLLEHGGQLWLFATNRDGHGSTSDTLVVFHAPRLAGPWRPHVLNPVLIDRRMARPGGAFVRKESSIYLPVQDGTLGYGGGLGISQLLELDERTVRLSPPRPIAARGDWPYPKIHTLNRSGRLEVIDGIAAVRK
;
A
#
# COMPACT_ATOMS: atom_id res chain seq x y z
N MET A 1 -2.66 -16.10 -24.90
CA MET A 1 -1.77 -15.08 -24.30
C MET A 1 -0.79 -14.57 -25.36
N PRO A 2 -0.49 -13.26 -25.36
CA PRO A 2 0.42 -12.64 -26.33
C PRO A 2 1.83 -13.23 -26.22
N SER A 3 2.56 -13.15 -27.33
CA SER A 3 3.99 -13.49 -27.38
C SER A 3 4.81 -12.22 -27.16
N ILE A 4 5.77 -12.28 -26.22
CA ILE A 4 6.43 -11.11 -25.66
C ILE A 4 7.94 -11.28 -25.76
N ASP A 5 8.64 -10.28 -26.28
CA ASP A 5 10.10 -10.17 -26.16
C ASP A 5 10.42 -9.34 -24.90
N ILE A 6 11.09 -9.95 -23.92
CA ILE A 6 11.57 -9.25 -22.73
C ILE A 6 13.05 -8.95 -22.94
N ILE A 7 13.37 -7.66 -23.00
CA ILE A 7 14.71 -7.17 -23.32
C ILE A 7 15.43 -6.90 -22.02
N VAL A 8 16.54 -7.62 -21.82
CA VAL A 8 17.36 -7.57 -20.60
C VAL A 8 18.81 -7.25 -20.97
N PRO A 9 19.59 -6.65 -20.06
CA PRO A 9 20.97 -6.32 -20.37
C PRO A 9 21.79 -7.60 -20.48
N LYS A 10 22.70 -7.65 -21.47
CA LYS A 10 23.60 -8.79 -21.68
C LYS A 10 24.54 -9.05 -20.50
N SER A 11 24.92 -8.01 -19.75
CA SER A 11 25.78 -8.13 -18.58
C SER A 11 25.19 -7.43 -17.37
N ALA A 12 25.38 -8.05 -16.20
CA ALA A 12 24.88 -7.57 -14.91
C ALA A 12 23.38 -7.19 -14.88
N PRO A 13 22.45 -8.04 -15.40
CA PRO A 13 21.03 -7.86 -15.16
C PRO A 13 20.72 -7.88 -13.67
N ARG A 14 19.56 -7.35 -13.27
CA ARG A 14 19.16 -7.30 -11.86
C ARG A 14 18.04 -8.27 -11.55
N ARG A 15 17.99 -8.69 -10.29
CA ARG A 15 16.98 -9.63 -9.80
C ARG A 15 15.54 -9.19 -10.08
N TRP A 16 15.23 -7.89 -9.99
CA TRP A 16 13.87 -7.43 -10.30
C TRP A 16 13.46 -7.75 -11.75
N GLN A 17 14.38 -7.70 -12.70
CA GLN A 17 14.13 -8.05 -14.11
C GLN A 17 13.87 -9.55 -14.27
N GLU A 18 14.64 -10.38 -13.57
CA GLU A 18 14.41 -11.83 -13.50
C GLU A 18 13.01 -12.15 -12.94
N ILE A 19 12.58 -11.44 -11.90
CA ILE A 19 11.25 -11.63 -11.30
C ILE A 19 10.13 -11.23 -12.28
N VAL A 20 10.30 -10.18 -13.08
CA VAL A 20 9.35 -9.84 -14.15
C VAL A 20 9.20 -11.00 -15.12
N VAL A 21 10.32 -11.54 -15.61
CA VAL A 21 10.34 -12.71 -16.51
C VAL A 21 9.61 -13.90 -15.88
N ALA A 22 9.94 -14.23 -14.63
CA ALA A 22 9.35 -15.36 -13.92
C ALA A 22 7.84 -15.20 -13.71
N ARG A 23 7.36 -13.99 -13.37
CA ARG A 23 5.93 -13.72 -13.16
C ARG A 23 5.13 -13.78 -14.45
N LEU A 24 5.63 -13.17 -15.53
CA LEU A 24 4.97 -13.25 -16.83
C LEU A 24 4.92 -14.69 -17.36
N GLN A 25 5.96 -15.48 -17.10
CA GLN A 25 5.93 -16.91 -17.42
C GLN A 25 4.89 -17.67 -16.58
N ALA A 26 4.81 -17.40 -15.27
CA ALA A 26 3.84 -18.04 -14.38
C ALA A 26 2.38 -17.69 -14.76
N GLU A 27 2.14 -16.53 -15.36
CA GLU A 27 0.85 -16.18 -15.95
C GLU A 27 0.53 -16.93 -17.25
N GLY A 28 1.49 -17.63 -17.86
CA GLY A 28 1.30 -18.41 -19.09
C GLY A 28 1.59 -17.66 -20.39
N HIS A 29 2.26 -16.50 -20.33
CA HIS A 29 2.68 -15.78 -21.54
C HIS A 29 3.81 -16.52 -22.27
N ASP A 30 3.83 -16.40 -23.60
CA ASP A 30 4.86 -16.98 -24.48
C ASP A 30 6.03 -16.00 -24.60
N ILE A 31 7.10 -16.22 -23.83
CA ILE A 31 8.16 -15.25 -23.60
C ILE A 31 9.48 -15.61 -24.29
N ALA A 32 10.10 -14.64 -24.95
CA ALA A 32 11.52 -14.70 -25.31
C ALA A 32 12.32 -13.77 -24.39
N VAL A 33 13.51 -14.21 -23.98
CA VAL A 33 14.45 -13.36 -23.24
C VAL A 33 15.55 -12.96 -24.21
N VAL A 34 15.57 -11.67 -24.57
CA VAL A 34 16.47 -11.10 -25.57
C VAL A 34 17.54 -10.28 -24.87
N HIS A 35 18.80 -10.63 -25.07
CA HIS A 35 19.94 -9.87 -24.55
C HIS A 35 20.34 -8.76 -25.51
N GLU A 36 20.29 -7.52 -25.03
CA GLU A 36 20.83 -6.37 -25.76
C GLU A 36 22.06 -5.81 -25.04
N ALA A 37 23.01 -5.31 -25.83
CA ALA A 37 24.19 -4.64 -25.30
C ALA A 37 23.79 -3.24 -24.82
N GLY A 38 23.86 -3.01 -23.51
CA GLY A 38 23.49 -1.73 -22.90
C GLY A 38 24.36 -1.42 -21.68
N SER A 39 24.92 -0.21 -21.60
CA SER A 39 25.89 0.19 -20.57
C SER A 39 25.25 0.84 -19.34
N ASN A 40 24.17 0.26 -18.81
CA ASN A 40 23.47 0.80 -17.63
C ASN A 40 23.74 0.02 -16.33
N ALA A 41 24.77 -0.83 -16.31
CA ALA A 41 25.19 -1.52 -15.10
C ALA A 41 25.50 -0.51 -13.98
N TRP A 42 24.96 -0.73 -12.79
CA TRP A 42 25.23 0.19 -11.68
C TRP A 42 26.71 0.08 -11.29
N PRO A 43 27.37 1.22 -11.00
CA PRO A 43 28.73 1.23 -10.48
C PRO A 43 28.89 0.28 -9.28
N ALA A 44 29.98 -0.48 -9.26
CA ALA A 44 30.27 -1.44 -8.18
C ALA A 44 30.21 -0.82 -6.78
N ALA A 45 30.67 0.42 -6.63
CA ALA A 45 30.60 1.16 -5.37
C ALA A 45 29.17 1.32 -4.84
N ILE A 46 28.18 1.53 -5.72
CA ILE A 46 26.77 1.64 -5.32
C ILE A 46 26.25 0.29 -4.86
N ASN A 47 26.51 -0.79 -5.63
CA ASN A 47 26.12 -2.15 -5.23
C ASN A 47 26.71 -2.52 -3.86
N THR A 48 27.98 -2.22 -3.62
CA THR A 48 28.66 -2.47 -2.34
C THR A 48 28.03 -1.66 -1.20
N ALA A 49 27.75 -0.36 -1.42
CA ALA A 49 27.12 0.49 -0.41
C ALA A 49 25.75 -0.06 0.02
N LEU A 50 24.90 -0.44 -0.94
CA LEU A 50 23.59 -1.03 -0.64
C LEU A 50 23.70 -2.39 0.05
N ALA A 51 24.66 -3.23 -0.35
CA ALA A 51 24.91 -4.51 0.30
C ALA A 51 25.38 -4.34 1.76
N ILE A 52 26.22 -3.35 2.06
CA ILE A 52 26.64 -3.01 3.42
C ILE A 52 25.44 -2.54 4.24
N GLU A 53 24.62 -1.63 3.70
CA GLU A 53 23.43 -1.13 4.41
C GLU A 53 22.46 -2.28 4.73
N ARG A 54 22.19 -3.19 3.78
CA ARG A 54 21.36 -4.38 4.03
C ARG A 54 21.89 -5.26 5.16
N LYS A 55 23.22 -5.45 5.25
CA LYS A 55 23.86 -6.19 6.36
C LYS A 55 23.61 -5.49 7.71
N ILE A 56 23.72 -4.16 7.77
CA ILE A 56 23.42 -3.37 8.97
C ILE A 56 21.97 -3.60 9.43
N PHE A 57 21.02 -3.65 8.50
CA PHE A 57 19.60 -3.93 8.77
C PHE A 57 19.23 -5.42 8.84
N ARG A 58 20.23 -6.31 8.93
CA ARG A 58 20.08 -7.76 9.05
C ARG A 58 19.18 -8.40 7.98
N ARG A 59 19.19 -7.84 6.77
CA ARG A 59 18.51 -8.43 5.60
C ARG A 59 19.40 -9.48 4.96
N ARG A 60 18.90 -10.70 4.83
CA ARG A 60 19.64 -11.88 4.32
C ARG A 60 19.09 -12.40 3.00
N ASP A 61 17.88 -12.01 2.66
CA ASP A 61 17.27 -12.24 1.35
C ASP A 61 18.10 -11.54 0.25
N LEU A 62 18.09 -12.13 -0.95
CA LEU A 62 18.75 -11.53 -2.10
C LEU A 62 17.96 -10.31 -2.57
N ALA A 63 18.64 -9.17 -2.72
CA ALA A 63 18.00 -7.90 -3.06
C ALA A 63 17.42 -7.90 -4.49
N LEU A 64 16.30 -7.21 -4.70
CA LEU A 64 15.76 -6.88 -6.03
C LEU A 64 16.76 -6.06 -6.86
N ALA A 65 17.49 -5.17 -6.21
CA ALA A 65 18.58 -4.42 -6.82
C ALA A 65 19.86 -5.24 -6.98
N ALA A 66 19.94 -6.51 -6.57
CA ALA A 66 21.19 -7.27 -6.70
C ALA A 66 21.51 -7.56 -8.18
N PRO A 67 22.77 -7.38 -8.62
CA PRO A 67 23.20 -7.82 -9.94
C PRO A 67 23.27 -9.36 -9.99
N LEU A 68 22.92 -9.92 -11.14
CA LEU A 68 23.01 -11.33 -11.50
C LEU A 68 24.10 -11.52 -12.56
N SER A 69 24.58 -12.75 -12.72
CA SER A 69 25.52 -13.08 -13.80
C SER A 69 24.86 -12.96 -15.17
N GLU A 70 23.67 -13.53 -15.30
CA GLU A 70 22.84 -13.52 -16.50
C GLU A 70 21.38 -13.81 -16.14
N ILE A 71 20.47 -13.47 -17.05
CA ILE A 71 19.12 -14.05 -17.10
C ILE A 71 19.13 -14.97 -18.33
N PRO A 72 18.86 -16.28 -18.20
CA PRO A 72 19.01 -17.21 -19.32
C PRO A 72 18.21 -16.80 -20.55
N ALA A 73 18.85 -16.80 -21.72
CA ALA A 73 18.18 -16.55 -23.00
C ALA A 73 17.09 -17.59 -23.23
N ARG A 74 16.01 -17.18 -23.90
CA ARG A 74 14.90 -18.07 -24.25
C ARG A 74 14.35 -17.71 -25.61
N SER A 75 14.00 -18.73 -26.38
CA SER A 75 13.24 -18.60 -27.61
C SER A 75 11.74 -18.72 -27.32
N ARG A 76 10.95 -18.02 -28.14
CA ARG A 76 9.49 -18.17 -28.22
C ARG A 76 9.11 -18.87 -29.52
N ASP A 77 7.90 -19.44 -29.56
CA ASP A 77 7.42 -20.19 -30.72
C ASP A 77 6.75 -19.30 -31.78
N ARG A 78 6.18 -18.15 -31.37
CA ARG A 78 5.38 -17.25 -32.22
C ARG A 78 5.98 -15.86 -32.28
N SER A 79 5.74 -15.11 -33.36
CA SER A 79 6.16 -13.70 -33.51
C SER A 79 5.73 -12.82 -32.33
N ALA A 80 6.62 -11.96 -31.83
CA ALA A 80 6.32 -11.05 -30.74
C ALA A 80 5.28 -10.03 -31.19
N VAL A 81 4.26 -9.84 -30.36
CA VAL A 81 3.24 -8.80 -30.53
C VAL A 81 3.47 -7.63 -29.56
N LEU A 82 4.39 -7.81 -28.60
CA LEU A 82 4.79 -6.81 -27.62
C LEU A 82 6.28 -7.00 -27.26
N ARG A 83 6.98 -5.89 -27.04
CA ARG A 83 8.31 -5.86 -26.40
C ARG A 83 8.20 -5.19 -25.03
N LEU A 84 8.87 -5.75 -24.03
CA LEU A 84 9.05 -5.14 -22.73
C LEU A 84 10.53 -4.79 -22.56
N ASP A 85 10.83 -3.50 -22.66
CA ASP A 85 12.18 -2.96 -22.53
C ASP A 85 12.51 -2.69 -21.05
N LEU A 86 13.29 -3.60 -20.46
CA LEU A 86 13.79 -3.46 -19.08
C LEU A 86 15.19 -2.82 -19.02
N ILE A 87 15.79 -2.45 -20.16
CA ILE A 87 17.09 -1.72 -20.23
C ILE A 87 16.91 -0.21 -20.37
N GLY A 88 15.76 0.22 -20.88
CA GLY A 88 15.36 1.62 -21.05
C GLY A 88 15.75 2.25 -22.40
N HIS A 89 16.55 1.55 -23.19
CA HIS A 89 17.16 2.04 -24.42
C HIS A 89 17.26 0.95 -25.48
N ALA A 90 16.28 0.04 -25.50
CA ALA A 90 16.18 -0.99 -26.52
C ALA A 90 16.22 -0.39 -27.93
N VAL A 91 16.80 -1.14 -28.87
CA VAL A 91 16.82 -0.74 -30.28
C VAL A 91 15.38 -0.52 -30.77
N PRO A 92 15.08 0.57 -31.50
CA PRO A 92 13.75 0.79 -32.07
C PRO A 92 13.25 -0.40 -32.89
N SER A 93 11.95 -0.66 -32.82
CA SER A 93 11.29 -1.76 -33.53
C SER A 93 9.89 -1.35 -33.91
N ASP A 94 9.34 -2.02 -34.92
CA ASP A 94 7.95 -1.86 -35.35
C ASP A 94 6.96 -2.60 -34.42
N VAL A 95 7.48 -3.44 -33.51
CA VAL A 95 6.68 -4.09 -32.47
C VAL A 95 6.45 -3.13 -31.31
N PRO A 96 5.19 -2.96 -30.84
CA PRO A 96 4.87 -2.10 -29.70
C PRO A 96 5.80 -2.39 -28.51
N THR A 97 6.45 -1.35 -27.98
CA THR A 97 7.47 -1.48 -26.94
C THR A 97 7.06 -0.70 -25.70
N ILE A 98 6.90 -1.39 -24.57
CA ILE A 98 6.69 -0.77 -23.26
C ILE A 98 8.04 -0.64 -22.56
N THR A 99 8.38 0.58 -22.14
CA THR A 99 9.58 0.89 -21.35
C THR A 99 9.17 1.47 -19.99
N LEU A 100 9.90 1.14 -18.92
CA LEU A 100 9.71 1.80 -17.62
C LEU A 100 10.60 3.04 -17.51
N ARG A 101 10.05 4.13 -16.96
CA ARG A 101 10.79 5.34 -16.61
C ARG A 101 10.63 5.66 -15.13
N PHE A 102 11.72 6.05 -14.48
CA PHE A 102 11.79 6.38 -13.06
C PHE A 102 12.07 7.88 -12.91
N ASP A 103 11.06 8.66 -12.53
CA ASP A 103 11.08 10.13 -12.59
C ASP A 103 11.52 10.65 -13.97
N GLY A 104 11.02 10.01 -15.04
CA GLY A 104 11.39 10.29 -16.43
C GLY A 104 12.72 9.67 -16.89
N ALA A 105 13.59 9.20 -15.98
CA ALA A 105 14.84 8.54 -16.35
C ALA A 105 14.61 7.09 -16.82
N ARG A 106 15.26 6.69 -17.91
CA ARG A 106 15.15 5.33 -18.49
C ARG A 106 15.91 4.25 -17.73
N SER A 107 16.94 4.65 -16.97
CA SER A 107 17.80 3.72 -16.23
C SER A 107 17.30 3.53 -14.80
N ASP A 108 17.20 2.28 -14.35
CA ASP A 108 16.85 1.92 -12.97
C ASP A 108 17.89 2.41 -11.94
N LEU A 109 19.10 2.78 -12.37
CA LEU A 109 20.12 3.42 -11.52
C LEU A 109 19.61 4.72 -10.88
N SER A 110 18.72 5.45 -11.55
CA SER A 110 18.16 6.69 -11.00
C SER A 110 17.42 6.44 -9.68
N VAL A 111 16.85 5.24 -9.48
CA VAL A 111 16.13 4.86 -8.26
C VAL A 111 17.03 5.00 -7.03
N ALA A 112 18.22 4.41 -7.06
CA ALA A 112 19.15 4.46 -5.92
C ALA A 112 19.53 5.91 -5.57
N ARG A 113 19.71 6.77 -6.60
CA ARG A 113 20.04 8.19 -6.39
C ARG A 113 18.85 8.98 -5.84
N SER A 114 17.66 8.81 -6.43
CA SER A 114 16.43 9.50 -6.00
C SER A 114 16.10 9.14 -4.56
N VAL A 115 16.14 7.85 -4.21
CA VAL A 115 15.89 7.40 -2.83
C VAL A 115 16.97 7.93 -1.87
N ALA A 116 18.25 7.93 -2.26
CA ALA A 116 19.33 8.51 -1.45
C ALA A 116 19.12 10.01 -1.18
N ALA A 117 18.65 10.76 -2.19
CA ALA A 117 18.28 12.17 -2.06
C ALA A 117 17.00 12.40 -1.25
N GLY A 118 16.23 11.33 -1.00
CA GLY A 118 14.97 11.37 -0.27
C GLY A 118 13.76 11.75 -1.09
N ALA A 119 13.91 11.68 -2.41
CA ALA A 119 12.80 11.71 -3.32
C ALA A 119 12.02 10.40 -3.26
N LEU A 120 10.82 10.48 -3.81
CA LEU A 120 9.80 9.45 -3.81
C LEU A 120 9.47 9.15 -5.28
N PRO A 121 10.31 8.34 -5.96
CA PRO A 121 10.27 8.27 -7.42
C PRO A 121 8.96 7.71 -7.94
N VAL A 122 8.53 8.22 -9.09
CA VAL A 122 7.36 7.78 -9.86
C VAL A 122 7.82 6.84 -10.94
N ILE A 123 7.04 5.81 -11.22
CA ILE A 123 7.31 4.89 -12.31
C ILE A 123 6.24 5.07 -13.37
N ASP A 124 6.64 5.43 -14.58
CA ASP A 124 5.76 5.46 -15.75
C ASP A 124 6.08 4.27 -16.66
N ALA A 125 5.04 3.53 -17.06
CA ALA A 125 5.11 2.58 -18.17
C ALA A 125 4.74 3.33 -19.45
N VAL A 126 5.68 3.39 -20.40
CA VAL A 126 5.58 4.21 -21.60
C VAL A 126 5.56 3.32 -22.84
N LEU A 127 4.50 3.43 -23.63
CA LEU A 127 4.36 2.75 -24.92
C LEU A 127 5.02 3.58 -26.03
N ASP A 128 5.90 2.93 -26.78
CA ASP A 128 6.64 3.44 -27.95
C ASP A 128 7.37 4.77 -27.68
N GLY A 129 7.75 4.99 -26.43
CA GLY A 129 8.39 6.22 -25.97
C GLY A 129 7.49 7.46 -25.98
N LYS A 130 6.20 7.34 -26.32
CA LYS A 130 5.28 8.45 -26.61
C LYS A 130 4.15 8.60 -25.61
N THR A 131 3.56 7.49 -25.13
CA THR A 131 2.31 7.52 -24.36
C THR A 131 2.47 6.81 -23.03
N VAL A 132 2.08 7.46 -21.93
CA VAL A 132 2.03 6.80 -20.62
C VAL A 132 0.79 5.91 -20.57
N VAL A 133 1.02 4.61 -20.37
CA VAL A 133 -0.02 3.56 -20.34
C VAL A 133 -0.20 2.94 -18.95
N GLY A 134 0.64 3.32 -18.00
CA GLY A 134 0.56 2.92 -16.60
C GLY A 134 1.44 3.81 -15.74
N ARG A 135 1.06 4.02 -14.48
CA ARG A 135 1.80 4.84 -13.52
C ARG A 135 1.74 4.22 -12.14
N ALA A 136 2.86 4.25 -11.43
CA ALA A 136 2.97 3.83 -10.04
C ALA A 136 3.59 4.94 -9.18
N TRP A 137 3.04 5.12 -7.97
CA TRP A 137 3.60 5.94 -6.90
C TRP A 137 3.98 5.03 -5.72
N PRO A 138 5.15 4.36 -5.76
CA PRO A 138 5.55 3.36 -4.78
C PRO A 138 5.67 3.95 -3.39
N MET A 139 5.16 3.29 -2.36
CA MET A 139 5.46 3.66 -0.98
C MET A 139 6.93 3.36 -0.66
N ILE A 140 7.53 4.14 0.24
CA ILE A 140 8.85 3.83 0.82
C ILE A 140 8.67 3.78 2.32
N ASP A 141 8.70 2.57 2.88
CA ASP A 141 8.40 2.35 4.29
C ASP A 141 9.53 2.87 5.19
N ARG A 142 10.78 2.71 4.74
CA ARG A 142 11.99 3.12 5.47
C ARG A 142 12.80 4.13 4.68
N ARG A 143 12.36 5.38 4.74
CA ARG A 143 12.95 6.51 4.00
C ARG A 143 14.38 6.79 4.39
N GLU A 144 14.78 6.42 5.59
CA GLU A 144 16.14 6.58 6.09
C GLU A 144 17.13 5.59 5.47
N THR A 145 16.64 4.56 4.76
CA THR A 145 17.47 3.50 4.19
C THR A 145 17.38 3.50 2.67
N VAL A 146 18.54 3.59 2.00
CA VAL A 146 18.57 3.69 0.54
C VAL A 146 18.25 2.34 -0.11
N SER A 147 18.82 1.27 0.42
CA SER A 147 18.64 -0.09 -0.05
C SER A 147 17.18 -0.51 0.08
N LEU A 148 16.55 -0.40 1.24
CA LEU A 148 15.15 -0.85 1.39
C LEU A 148 14.18 0.03 0.59
N GLY A 149 14.42 1.35 0.53
CA GLY A 149 13.60 2.21 -0.32
C GLY A 149 13.75 1.91 -1.82
N ALA A 150 14.95 1.55 -2.28
CA ALA A 150 15.14 1.10 -3.66
C ALA A 150 14.41 -0.23 -3.92
N GLU A 151 14.39 -1.13 -2.95
CA GLU A 151 13.62 -2.39 -3.05
C GLU A 151 12.12 -2.13 -3.16
N ASP A 152 11.56 -1.19 -2.38
CA ASP A 152 10.14 -0.84 -2.46
C ASP A 152 9.77 -0.30 -3.85
N VAL A 153 10.60 0.57 -4.41
CA VAL A 153 10.40 1.13 -5.76
C VAL A 153 10.53 0.05 -6.84
N LEU A 154 11.57 -0.79 -6.78
CA LEU A 154 11.77 -1.85 -7.76
C LEU A 154 10.68 -2.93 -7.67
N ALA A 155 10.13 -3.21 -6.48
CA ALA A 155 8.98 -4.10 -6.33
C ALA A 155 7.75 -3.57 -7.09
N ARG A 156 7.51 -2.27 -7.03
CA ARG A 156 6.43 -1.64 -7.82
C ARG A 156 6.75 -1.56 -9.30
N ALA A 157 8.03 -1.48 -9.70
CA ALA A 157 8.43 -1.61 -11.10
C ALA A 157 8.04 -2.99 -11.68
N VAL A 158 8.27 -4.06 -10.91
CA VAL A 158 7.83 -5.43 -11.27
C VAL A 158 6.32 -5.48 -11.42
N THR A 159 5.59 -4.97 -10.42
CA THR A 159 4.12 -5.01 -10.38
C THR A 159 3.51 -4.22 -11.54
N LEU A 160 4.04 -3.02 -11.82
CA LEU A 160 3.61 -2.17 -12.92
C LEU A 160 3.88 -2.84 -14.27
N ALA A 161 5.07 -3.43 -14.47
CA ALA A 161 5.39 -4.12 -15.71
C ALA A 161 4.42 -5.28 -15.99
N VAL A 162 4.22 -6.16 -15.00
CA VAL A 162 3.34 -7.33 -15.13
C VAL A 162 1.88 -6.91 -15.39
N SER A 163 1.36 -5.96 -14.60
CA SER A 163 -0.01 -5.47 -14.75
C SER A 163 -0.24 -4.75 -16.09
N THR A 164 0.74 -3.99 -16.58
CA THR A 164 0.64 -3.32 -17.89
C THR A 164 0.67 -4.32 -19.04
N VAL A 165 1.51 -5.37 -18.97
CA VAL A 165 1.50 -6.45 -19.96
C VAL A 165 0.16 -7.18 -19.97
N ARG A 166 -0.42 -7.48 -18.80
CA ARG A 166 -1.76 -8.07 -18.69
C ARG A 166 -2.83 -7.16 -19.29
N ALA A 167 -2.80 -5.86 -18.98
CA ALA A 167 -3.72 -4.89 -19.55
C ALA A 167 -3.57 -4.79 -21.08
N PHE A 168 -2.36 -4.89 -21.64
CA PHE A 168 -2.14 -5.00 -23.08
C PHE A 168 -2.76 -6.28 -23.66
N ALA A 169 -2.49 -7.44 -23.05
CA ALA A 169 -3.01 -8.73 -23.48
C ALA A 169 -4.55 -8.78 -23.54
N GLU A 170 -5.21 -8.01 -22.67
CA GLU A 170 -6.66 -7.94 -22.54
C GLU A 170 -7.27 -6.73 -23.29
N ASN A 171 -6.48 -5.96 -24.04
CA ASN A 171 -6.91 -4.73 -24.73
C ASN A 171 -7.51 -3.67 -23.81
N ARG A 172 -6.93 -3.50 -22.62
CA ARG A 172 -7.39 -2.58 -21.56
C ARG A 172 -6.40 -1.46 -21.22
N LEU A 173 -5.38 -1.21 -22.04
CA LEU A 173 -4.45 -0.11 -21.78
C LEU A 173 -5.20 1.22 -21.80
N VAL A 174 -5.11 1.95 -20.68
CA VAL A 174 -5.65 3.31 -20.58
C VAL A 174 -4.57 4.26 -21.07
N MET A 175 -4.86 4.96 -22.17
CA MET A 175 -3.97 5.98 -22.71
C MET A 175 -4.19 7.27 -21.91
N ASN A 176 -3.31 7.52 -20.92
CA ASN A 176 -3.50 8.62 -19.99
C ASN A 176 -3.06 9.96 -20.61
N GLU A 177 -1.76 10.08 -20.90
CA GLU A 177 -1.14 11.36 -21.28
C GLU A 177 0.06 11.15 -22.23
N PRO A 178 0.33 12.07 -23.17
CA PRO A 178 1.59 12.11 -23.89
C PRO A 178 2.74 12.34 -22.91
N VAL A 179 3.88 11.70 -23.18
CA VAL A 179 5.07 11.83 -22.34
C VAL A 179 5.55 13.28 -22.33
N SER A 180 5.56 13.89 -21.15
CA SER A 180 6.26 15.16 -20.93
C SER A 180 7.75 14.99 -21.23
N THR A 181 8.29 15.83 -22.11
CA THR A 181 9.71 15.90 -22.43
C THR A 181 10.48 16.52 -21.25
N VAL A 182 10.61 15.78 -20.15
CA VAL A 182 11.56 16.14 -19.10
C VAL A 182 12.95 15.84 -19.66
N SER A 183 13.77 16.88 -19.73
CA SER A 183 15.17 16.77 -20.16
C SER A 183 15.84 15.64 -19.38
N GLU A 184 16.44 14.68 -20.09
CA GLU A 184 17.26 13.65 -19.48
C GLU A 184 18.38 14.37 -18.72
N ASN A 185 18.25 14.47 -17.40
CA ASN A 185 19.33 14.96 -16.56
C ASN A 185 20.48 13.95 -16.71
N LEU A 186 21.45 14.26 -17.59
CA LEU A 186 22.67 13.48 -17.77
C LEU A 186 23.31 13.25 -16.40
N VAL A 187 23.26 12.01 -15.93
CA VAL A 187 23.67 11.65 -14.57
C VAL A 187 25.18 11.43 -14.54
N SER A 188 25.89 12.25 -13.76
CA SER A 188 27.20 11.90 -13.21
C SER A 188 27.02 10.74 -12.21
N GLY A 189 27.32 9.51 -12.66
CA GLY A 189 26.97 8.24 -12.01
C GLY A 189 27.25 8.13 -10.51
N ALA A 190 28.47 7.74 -10.11
CA ALA A 190 28.80 7.44 -8.71
C ALA A 190 28.94 8.69 -7.82
N LEU A 191 29.43 9.81 -8.38
CA LEU A 191 29.59 11.07 -7.65
C LEU A 191 28.24 11.66 -7.23
N GLY A 192 27.24 11.63 -8.12
CA GLY A 192 25.88 12.06 -7.81
C GLY A 192 25.23 11.21 -6.71
N PHE A 193 25.44 9.90 -6.73
CA PHE A 193 24.97 9.00 -5.67
C PHE A 193 25.66 9.27 -4.33
N ALA A 194 26.99 9.39 -4.31
CA ALA A 194 27.73 9.68 -3.08
C ALA A 194 27.29 11.02 -2.45
N SER A 195 27.12 12.05 -3.27
CA SER A 195 26.58 13.35 -2.84
C SER A 195 25.17 13.23 -2.25
N ALA A 196 24.28 12.47 -2.91
CA ALA A 196 22.93 12.24 -2.41
C ALA A 196 22.91 11.47 -1.08
N CYS A 197 23.79 10.49 -0.90
CA CYS A 197 23.95 9.78 0.37
C CYS A 197 24.43 10.71 1.50
N LEU A 198 25.43 11.54 1.22
CA LEU A 198 26.01 12.47 2.20
C LEU A 198 25.01 13.56 2.62
N THR A 199 24.29 14.14 1.67
CA THR A 199 23.39 15.28 1.91
C THR A 199 21.97 14.86 2.30
N GLY A 200 21.53 13.66 1.90
CA GLY A 200 20.16 13.18 2.09
C GLY A 200 20.05 11.99 3.04
N ALA A 201 20.63 10.85 2.68
CA ALA A 201 20.42 9.59 3.40
C ALA A 201 21.03 9.56 4.80
N LEU A 202 22.32 9.88 4.95
CA LEU A 202 23.01 9.82 6.25
C LEU A 202 22.40 10.74 7.31
N PRO A 203 22.05 12.01 7.02
CA PRO A 203 21.35 12.86 7.98
C PRO A 203 19.98 12.30 8.40
N ARG A 204 19.23 11.69 7.47
CA ARG A 204 17.95 11.05 7.79
C ARG A 204 18.12 9.85 8.70
N LEU A 205 19.10 9.00 8.41
CA LEU A 205 19.45 7.85 9.25
C LEU A 205 19.88 8.28 10.65
N GLY A 206 20.72 9.33 10.77
CA GLY A 206 21.13 9.88 12.06
C GLY A 206 19.95 10.44 12.86
N ARG A 207 19.06 11.21 12.22
CA ARG A 207 17.82 11.71 12.86
C ARG A 207 16.93 10.57 13.34
N GLU A 208 16.79 9.52 12.53
CA GLU A 208 15.98 8.35 12.88
C GLU A 208 16.57 7.55 14.04
N ALA A 209 17.90 7.36 14.06
CA ALA A 209 18.59 6.72 15.16
C ALA A 209 18.40 7.51 16.47
N MET A 210 18.55 8.84 16.43
CA MET A 210 18.27 9.71 17.58
C MET A 210 16.81 9.64 18.03
N ARG A 211 15.86 9.60 17.09
CA ARG A 211 14.43 9.44 17.39
C ARG A 211 14.18 8.12 18.11
N ARG A 212 14.67 7.00 17.59
CA ARG A 212 14.49 5.66 18.17
C ARG A 212 15.16 5.48 19.53
N ALA A 213 16.20 6.26 19.82
CA ALA A 213 16.82 6.28 21.15
C ALA A 213 15.92 6.96 22.19
N ARG A 214 15.13 7.96 21.80
CA ARG A 214 14.36 8.83 22.71
C ARG A 214 12.87 8.50 22.78
N PHE A 215 12.30 7.97 21.71
CA PHE A 215 10.87 7.76 21.53
C PHE A 215 10.55 6.32 21.14
N ARG A 216 9.34 5.89 21.45
CA ARG A 216 8.76 4.63 20.96
C ARG A 216 8.60 4.68 19.43
N HIS A 217 8.66 3.53 18.77
CA HIS A 217 8.75 3.45 17.30
C HIS A 217 7.47 3.98 16.62
N ALA A 218 6.31 3.56 17.13
CA ALA A 218 5.00 4.13 16.88
C ALA A 218 4.16 3.94 18.16
N HIS A 219 3.50 5.00 18.63
CA HIS A 219 2.49 4.93 19.69
C HIS A 219 1.28 5.68 19.17
N TRP A 220 0.14 5.01 19.11
CA TRP A 220 -1.10 5.57 18.59
C TRP A 220 -2.01 6.03 19.73
N ARG A 221 -2.81 7.07 19.46
CA ARG A 221 -3.84 7.54 20.37
C ARG A 221 -5.15 7.56 19.62
N VAL A 222 -6.16 6.91 20.19
CA VAL A 222 -7.52 6.91 19.63
C VAL A 222 -8.27 8.12 20.18
N GLY A 223 -8.86 8.90 19.27
CA GLY A 223 -9.77 10.00 19.56
C GLY A 223 -11.21 9.59 19.32
N TYR A 224 -12.12 10.04 20.18
CA TYR A 224 -13.56 9.84 20.01
C TYR A 224 -14.34 11.11 20.36
N ARG A 225 -15.50 11.29 19.73
CA ARG A 225 -16.48 12.32 20.08
C ARG A 225 -17.90 11.89 19.71
N PHE A 226 -18.89 12.51 20.36
CA PHE A 226 -20.30 12.37 19.99
C PHE A 226 -20.78 13.66 19.33
N ILE A 227 -21.17 13.59 18.05
CA ILE A 227 -21.60 14.75 17.26
C ILE A 227 -22.86 14.45 16.43
N ASP A 228 -23.76 15.41 16.32
CA ASP A 228 -24.96 15.35 15.45
C ASP A 228 -24.74 15.93 14.06
N GLY A 229 -23.73 16.79 13.92
CA GLY A 229 -23.44 17.54 12.70
C GLY A 229 -22.58 16.82 11.67
N PRO A 230 -22.14 17.54 10.62
CA PRO A 230 -21.19 17.01 9.65
C PRO A 230 -19.90 16.60 10.34
N GLY A 231 -19.46 15.37 10.07
CA GLY A 231 -18.19 14.83 10.57
C GLY A 231 -17.01 15.20 9.67
N VAL A 232 -15.84 14.65 10.02
CA VAL A 232 -14.57 14.85 9.29
C VAL A 232 -14.69 14.47 7.82
N ALA A 233 -15.39 13.37 7.52
CA ALA A 233 -15.59 12.92 6.14
C ALA A 233 -16.35 13.94 5.27
N SER A 234 -17.17 14.81 5.89
CA SER A 234 -17.91 15.86 5.20
C SER A 234 -17.15 17.18 5.10
N SER A 235 -16.47 17.59 6.18
CA SER A 235 -15.74 18.86 6.22
C SER A 235 -14.35 18.78 5.58
N CYS A 236 -13.74 17.59 5.58
CA CYS A 236 -12.31 17.37 5.37
C CYS A 236 -11.44 18.18 6.35
N GLU A 237 -11.92 18.36 7.58
CA GLU A 237 -11.21 19.02 8.69
C GLU A 237 -11.46 18.23 9.99
N LEU A 238 -10.43 18.09 10.84
CA LEU A 238 -10.57 17.33 12.11
C LEU A 238 -11.63 17.96 13.04
N GLY A 239 -11.65 19.28 13.13
CA GLY A 239 -12.56 20.01 14.03
C GLY A 239 -12.21 19.78 15.51
N ASN A 240 -13.14 20.19 16.39
CA ASN A 240 -12.93 20.23 17.83
C ASN A 240 -13.74 19.16 18.59
N GLY A 241 -13.54 19.07 19.91
CA GLY A 241 -14.34 18.25 20.82
C GLY A 241 -13.87 16.80 20.91
N TRP A 242 -12.61 16.53 20.59
CA TRP A 242 -12.03 15.20 20.68
C TRP A 242 -11.66 14.86 22.12
N SER A 243 -12.08 13.68 22.57
CA SER A 243 -11.56 13.03 23.78
C SER A 243 -10.58 11.93 23.39
N VAL A 244 -9.53 11.74 24.18
CA VAL A 244 -8.55 10.66 23.97
C VAL A 244 -9.00 9.43 24.75
N LEU A 245 -9.06 8.27 24.11
CA LEU A 245 -9.23 6.99 24.79
C LEU A 245 -7.97 6.74 25.66
N PRO A 246 -8.11 6.61 26.99
CA PRO A 246 -6.96 6.49 27.88
C PRO A 246 -6.26 5.14 27.68
N ASP A 247 -4.92 5.16 27.68
CA ASP A 247 -4.07 3.98 27.81
C ASP A 247 -3.18 4.11 29.06
N ALA A 248 -2.71 2.98 29.58
CA ALA A 248 -1.81 2.94 30.74
C ALA A 248 -0.32 3.16 30.37
N GLY A 249 -0.02 3.48 29.10
CA GLY A 249 1.34 3.65 28.58
C GLY A 249 2.13 2.37 28.33
N ASP A 250 1.63 1.21 28.77
CA ASP A 250 2.18 -0.13 28.50
C ASP A 250 1.66 -0.72 27.17
N ARG A 251 0.74 -0.01 26.51
CA ARG A 251 0.09 -0.36 25.26
C ARG A 251 -0.32 0.89 24.48
N PHE A 252 -0.73 0.70 23.24
CA PHE A 252 -1.46 1.71 22.48
C PHE A 252 -2.71 1.12 21.85
N TYR A 253 -3.63 2.00 21.46
CA TYR A 253 -4.78 1.65 20.65
C TYR A 253 -4.69 2.34 19.28
N ALA A 254 -5.10 1.64 18.22
CA ALA A 254 -5.20 2.16 16.86
C ALA A 254 -6.41 1.56 16.13
N ASP A 255 -6.61 1.95 14.87
CA ASP A 255 -7.66 1.44 13.98
C ASP A 255 -9.06 1.40 14.62
N PRO A 256 -9.57 2.53 15.13
CA PRO A 256 -10.85 2.56 15.83
C PRO A 256 -12.04 2.34 14.88
N PHE A 257 -12.87 1.33 15.17
CA PHE A 257 -14.14 1.05 14.50
C PHE A 257 -15.32 1.15 15.49
N PRO A 258 -16.17 2.19 15.37
CA PRO A 258 -17.35 2.35 16.20
C PRO A 258 -18.48 1.48 15.65
N PHE A 259 -19.30 0.93 16.55
CA PHE A 259 -20.49 0.18 16.19
C PHE A 259 -21.62 0.52 17.16
N GLN A 260 -22.79 0.87 16.63
CA GLN A 260 -23.98 1.11 17.43
C GLN A 260 -24.89 -0.12 17.38
N TRP A 261 -25.24 -0.65 18.55
CA TRP A 261 -26.11 -1.82 18.69
C TRP A 261 -27.06 -1.65 19.87
N GLN A 262 -28.36 -1.85 19.64
CA GLN A 262 -29.40 -1.73 20.68
C GLN A 262 -29.25 -0.46 21.54
N ASP A 263 -29.16 0.70 20.87
CA ASP A 263 -28.98 2.03 21.49
C ASP A 263 -27.70 2.23 22.32
N ARG A 264 -26.74 1.31 22.22
CA ARG A 264 -25.44 1.39 22.88
C ARG A 264 -24.33 1.56 21.85
N PHE A 265 -23.29 2.29 22.24
CA PHE A 265 -22.11 2.49 21.42
C PHE A 265 -20.95 1.62 21.90
N PHE A 266 -20.28 1.00 20.94
CA PHE A 266 -19.09 0.20 21.12
C PHE A 266 -17.99 0.75 20.22
N LEU A 267 -16.74 0.57 20.62
CA LEU A 267 -15.56 0.93 19.87
C LEU A 267 -14.58 -0.24 19.90
N PHE A 268 -14.37 -0.85 18.75
CA PHE A 268 -13.38 -1.89 18.54
C PHE A 268 -12.06 -1.24 18.12
N VAL A 269 -10.94 -1.73 18.64
CA VAL A 269 -9.61 -1.18 18.39
C VAL A 269 -8.59 -2.29 18.21
N GLU A 270 -7.54 -1.99 17.43
CA GLU A 270 -6.25 -2.67 17.58
C GLU A 270 -5.70 -2.34 18.98
N ASP A 271 -5.50 -3.34 19.82
CA ASP A 271 -4.89 -3.22 21.16
C ASP A 271 -3.50 -3.87 21.11
N TYR A 272 -2.45 -3.04 21.21
CA TYR A 272 -1.06 -3.49 21.12
C TYR A 272 -0.34 -3.38 22.47
N PRO A 273 -0.27 -4.46 23.25
CA PRO A 273 0.59 -4.53 24.43
C PRO A 273 2.06 -4.49 24.03
N HIS A 274 2.81 -3.53 24.57
CA HIS A 274 4.25 -3.39 24.27
C HIS A 274 5.08 -4.59 24.73
N ALA A 275 4.64 -5.29 25.79
CA ALA A 275 5.33 -6.44 26.34
C ALA A 275 5.35 -7.64 25.38
N THR A 276 4.25 -7.86 24.64
CA THR A 276 4.10 -8.99 23.71
C THR A 276 4.52 -8.63 22.29
N GLY A 277 4.38 -7.36 21.89
CA GLY A 277 4.74 -6.90 20.55
C GLY A 277 3.81 -7.43 19.45
N LYS A 278 2.57 -7.79 19.80
CA LYS A 278 1.53 -8.34 18.93
C LYS A 278 0.18 -7.74 19.34
N ALA A 279 -0.58 -7.18 18.40
CA ALA A 279 -1.91 -6.68 18.70
C ALA A 279 -2.98 -7.78 18.72
N VAL A 280 -4.01 -7.53 19.54
CA VAL A 280 -5.28 -8.24 19.61
C VAL A 280 -6.41 -7.27 19.31
N ILE A 281 -7.65 -7.76 19.17
CA ILE A 281 -8.82 -6.86 19.08
C ILE A 281 -9.47 -6.72 20.45
N SER A 282 -9.60 -5.47 20.91
CA SER A 282 -10.31 -5.12 22.13
C SER A 282 -11.56 -4.29 21.82
N VAL A 283 -12.56 -4.37 22.68
CA VAL A 283 -13.79 -3.54 22.62
C VAL A 283 -13.90 -2.64 23.84
N VAL A 284 -14.38 -1.42 23.60
CA VAL A 284 -14.75 -0.42 24.61
C VAL A 284 -16.24 -0.14 24.47
N ALA A 285 -17.00 -0.36 25.54
CA ALA A 285 -18.40 0.06 25.60
C ALA A 285 -18.49 1.48 26.18
N PHE A 286 -19.38 2.31 25.65
CA PHE A 286 -19.71 3.60 26.23
C PHE A 286 -20.93 3.52 27.13
N ASP A 287 -20.93 4.28 28.22
CA ASP A 287 -22.12 4.49 29.02
C ASP A 287 -23.08 5.51 28.37
N ALA A 288 -24.24 5.71 29.00
CA ALA A 288 -25.27 6.63 28.50
C ALA A 288 -24.81 8.10 28.45
N THR A 289 -23.73 8.46 29.14
CA THR A 289 -23.13 9.80 29.13
C THR A 289 -22.02 9.95 28.09
N GLY A 290 -21.70 8.88 27.36
CA GLY A 290 -20.63 8.87 26.36
C GLY A 290 -19.24 8.69 26.97
N LYS A 291 -19.14 8.21 28.22
CA LYS A 291 -17.85 7.90 28.84
C LYS A 291 -17.42 6.47 28.47
N PRO A 292 -16.16 6.24 28.06
CA PRO A 292 -15.66 4.91 27.75
C PRO A 292 -15.47 4.08 29.02
N GLY A 293 -15.84 2.80 28.96
CA GLY A 293 -15.44 1.80 29.94
C GLY A 293 -14.00 1.30 29.71
N GLU A 294 -13.61 0.25 30.42
CA GLU A 294 -12.31 -0.39 30.22
C GLU A 294 -12.30 -1.21 28.91
N PRO A 295 -11.22 -1.11 28.12
CA PRO A 295 -11.01 -1.99 26.96
C PRO A 295 -10.88 -3.46 27.38
N ARG A 296 -11.54 -4.35 26.64
CA ARG A 296 -11.53 -5.80 26.90
C ARG A 296 -11.21 -6.56 25.62
N CYS A 297 -10.26 -7.49 25.67
CA CYS A 297 -9.92 -8.35 24.55
C CYS A 297 -11.13 -9.23 24.17
N VAL A 298 -11.48 -9.28 22.89
CA VAL A 298 -12.60 -10.07 22.34
C VAL A 298 -12.16 -11.00 21.22
N LEU A 299 -10.98 -10.79 20.65
CA LEU A 299 -10.39 -11.69 19.66
C LEU A 299 -8.87 -11.64 19.76
N GLU A 300 -8.25 -12.81 19.97
CA GLU A 300 -6.81 -13.00 19.98
C GLU A 300 -6.45 -14.21 19.12
N GLU A 301 -5.43 -14.03 18.28
CA GLU A 301 -4.87 -15.06 17.42
C GLU A 301 -3.34 -15.16 17.64
N PRO A 302 -2.64 -16.21 17.14
CA PRO A 302 -1.19 -16.31 17.29
C PRO A 302 -0.42 -15.27 16.46
N TYR A 303 -1.11 -14.53 15.59
CA TYR A 303 -0.59 -13.45 14.75
C TYR A 303 -1.22 -12.10 15.12
N HIS A 304 -0.67 -11.02 14.57
CA HIS A 304 -1.13 -9.65 14.82
C HIS A 304 -2.50 -9.40 14.17
N LEU A 305 -3.43 -8.83 14.93
CA LEU A 305 -4.75 -8.41 14.46
C LEU A 305 -4.90 -6.89 14.55
N SER A 306 -5.41 -6.26 13.49
CA SER A 306 -5.72 -4.82 13.46
C SER A 306 -6.98 -4.56 12.62
N TYR A 307 -7.32 -3.29 12.35
CA TYR A 307 -8.41 -2.90 11.45
C TYR A 307 -9.74 -3.67 11.64
N PRO A 308 -10.34 -3.70 12.85
CA PRO A 308 -11.50 -4.55 13.15
C PRO A 308 -12.81 -3.99 12.60
N GLN A 309 -13.04 -4.06 11.29
CA GLN A 309 -14.31 -3.60 10.72
C GLN A 309 -15.48 -4.46 11.24
N VAL A 310 -16.37 -3.86 12.04
CA VAL A 310 -17.59 -4.49 12.57
C VAL A 310 -18.82 -3.98 11.83
N PHE A 311 -19.70 -4.88 11.41
CA PHE A 311 -20.89 -4.54 10.62
C PHE A 311 -22.03 -5.55 10.82
N GLU A 312 -23.25 -5.13 10.53
CA GLU A 312 -24.43 -6.00 10.48
C GLU A 312 -24.69 -6.47 9.05
N HIS A 313 -24.98 -7.75 8.87
CA HIS A 313 -25.44 -8.30 7.59
C HIS A 313 -26.29 -9.55 7.84
N GLY A 314 -27.48 -9.61 7.22
CA GLY A 314 -28.39 -10.76 7.34
C GLY A 314 -28.87 -11.05 8.76
N GLY A 315 -29.05 -10.00 9.60
CA GLY A 315 -29.47 -10.13 11.00
C GLY A 315 -28.41 -10.67 11.95
N ALA A 316 -27.15 -10.77 11.50
CA ALA A 316 -26.01 -11.16 12.31
C ALA A 316 -24.96 -10.04 12.32
N ILE A 317 -24.13 -10.02 13.37
CA ILE A 317 -23.01 -9.09 13.51
C ILE A 317 -21.73 -9.82 13.13
N TRP A 318 -20.93 -9.17 12.31
CA TRP A 318 -19.70 -9.70 11.72
C TRP A 318 -18.51 -8.80 12.05
N MET A 319 -17.32 -9.38 12.08
CA MET A 319 -16.05 -8.66 12.20
C MET A 319 -15.10 -9.16 11.11
N LEU A 320 -14.42 -8.21 10.47
CA LEU A 320 -13.41 -8.46 9.45
C LEU A 320 -12.10 -7.76 9.85
N PRO A 321 -11.28 -8.37 10.72
CA PRO A 321 -10.00 -7.80 11.12
C PRO A 321 -8.93 -8.00 10.03
N GLU A 322 -7.97 -7.08 9.94
CA GLU A 322 -6.71 -7.34 9.24
C GLU A 322 -5.92 -8.42 10.00
N ALA A 323 -5.45 -9.42 9.25
CA ALA A 323 -4.56 -10.48 9.72
C ALA A 323 -3.46 -10.78 8.69
N SER A 324 -2.89 -9.74 8.07
CA SER A 324 -1.92 -9.85 6.96
C SER A 324 -0.75 -10.81 7.27
N SER A 325 -0.23 -10.77 8.49
CA SER A 325 0.85 -11.67 8.96
C SER A 325 0.43 -13.15 9.10
N GLY A 326 -0.87 -13.43 9.21
CA GLY A 326 -1.44 -14.78 9.18
C GLY A 326 -1.69 -15.30 7.75
N GLY A 327 -1.52 -14.46 6.72
CA GLY A 327 -1.64 -14.83 5.31
C GLY A 327 -3.06 -15.16 4.85
N LYS A 328 -4.09 -14.77 5.62
CA LYS A 328 -5.50 -15.02 5.32
C LYS A 328 -6.37 -13.87 5.83
N LEU A 329 -7.37 -13.48 5.04
CA LEU A 329 -8.46 -12.63 5.48
C LEU A 329 -9.61 -13.52 5.97
N ILE A 330 -9.91 -13.47 7.26
CA ILE A 330 -10.90 -14.34 7.91
C ILE A 330 -12.09 -13.49 8.36
N LEU A 331 -13.29 -13.92 7.99
CA LEU A 331 -14.55 -13.38 8.47
C LEU A 331 -14.91 -14.03 9.80
N TYR A 332 -15.25 -13.22 10.80
CA TYR A 332 -15.73 -13.69 12.09
C TYR A 332 -17.20 -13.33 12.28
N ARG A 333 -17.95 -14.26 12.87
CA ARG A 333 -19.33 -14.07 13.28
C ARG A 333 -19.41 -13.88 14.79
N SER A 334 -20.20 -12.92 15.25
CA SER A 334 -20.52 -12.81 16.67
C SER A 334 -21.42 -13.97 17.11
N ILE A 335 -21.01 -14.66 18.17
CA ILE A 335 -21.79 -15.70 18.85
C ILE A 335 -22.51 -15.11 20.07
N GLU A 336 -21.86 -14.18 20.75
CA GLU A 336 -22.37 -13.46 21.91
C GLU A 336 -21.80 -12.05 21.86
N PHE A 337 -22.57 -11.10 21.34
CA PHE A 337 -22.08 -9.75 21.13
C PHE A 337 -21.99 -8.96 22.45
N PRO A 338 -20.89 -8.22 22.72
CA PRO A 338 -19.70 -8.00 21.87
C PRO A 338 -18.53 -8.97 22.13
N ASP A 339 -18.71 -9.95 23.01
CA ASP A 339 -17.64 -10.63 23.74
C ASP A 339 -17.08 -11.88 23.05
N ARG A 340 -17.87 -12.59 22.24
CA ARG A 340 -17.45 -13.87 21.62
C ARG A 340 -17.66 -13.89 20.13
N TRP A 341 -16.60 -14.27 19.42
CA TRP A 341 -16.53 -14.34 17.97
C TRP A 341 -16.04 -15.72 17.53
N ALA A 342 -16.59 -16.23 16.43
CA ALA A 342 -16.17 -17.49 15.82
C ALA A 342 -15.72 -17.25 14.37
N PRO A 343 -14.63 -17.86 13.90
CA PRO A 343 -14.24 -17.80 12.50
C PRO A 343 -15.30 -18.50 11.65
N GLU A 344 -15.83 -17.81 10.65
CA GLU A 344 -16.87 -18.33 9.75
C GLU A 344 -16.26 -18.82 8.44
N ALA A 345 -15.42 -18.00 7.80
CA ALA A 345 -14.88 -18.28 6.47
C ALA A 345 -13.54 -17.58 6.22
N VAL A 346 -12.66 -18.25 5.49
CA VAL A 346 -11.51 -17.62 4.84
C VAL A 346 -12.00 -16.97 3.55
N LEU A 347 -11.95 -15.64 3.46
CA LEU A 347 -12.43 -14.91 2.31
C LEU A 347 -11.39 -14.86 1.19
N ILE A 348 -10.14 -14.59 1.55
CA ILE A 348 -9.00 -14.39 0.63
C ILE A 348 -7.74 -14.94 1.30
N GLU A 349 -6.89 -15.64 0.53
CA GLU A 349 -5.54 -16.03 0.96
C GLU A 349 -4.51 -15.02 0.43
N GLY A 350 -3.47 -14.76 1.24
CA GLY A 350 -2.38 -13.83 0.94
C GLY A 350 -2.22 -12.71 1.98
N GLU A 351 -1.19 -11.88 1.77
CA GLU A 351 -0.93 -10.68 2.57
C GLU A 351 -1.88 -9.54 2.14
N ILE A 352 -3.08 -9.54 2.72
CA ILE A 352 -4.12 -8.51 2.52
C ILE A 352 -4.17 -7.61 3.75
N SER A 353 -4.11 -6.30 3.55
CA SER A 353 -4.18 -5.28 4.61
C SER A 353 -5.38 -4.36 4.44
N ASP A 354 -5.92 -3.88 5.56
CA ASP A 354 -7.07 -2.96 5.69
C ASP A 354 -8.24 -3.29 4.75
N ALA A 355 -8.69 -4.55 4.74
CA ALA A 355 -9.81 -4.93 3.89
C ALA A 355 -11.12 -4.26 4.35
N THR A 356 -11.69 -3.43 3.50
CA THR A 356 -12.93 -2.68 3.77
C THR A 356 -14.09 -3.19 2.92
N LEU A 357 -15.14 -3.68 3.58
CA LEU A 357 -16.36 -4.14 2.96
C LEU A 357 -17.26 -2.97 2.51
N LEU A 358 -17.83 -3.12 1.32
CA LEU A 358 -18.88 -2.28 0.77
C LEU A 358 -19.97 -3.14 0.11
N GLU A 359 -21.22 -2.93 0.50
CA GLU A 359 -22.36 -3.41 -0.27
C GLU A 359 -22.79 -2.33 -1.27
N HIS A 360 -22.76 -2.65 -2.57
CA HIS A 360 -23.12 -1.72 -3.64
C HIS A 360 -23.60 -2.46 -4.89
N GLY A 361 -24.69 -1.98 -5.50
CA GLY A 361 -25.22 -2.56 -6.73
C GLY A 361 -25.74 -4.01 -6.58
N GLY A 362 -26.17 -4.40 -5.38
CA GLY A 362 -26.59 -5.79 -5.09
C GLY A 362 -25.43 -6.79 -4.97
N GLN A 363 -24.19 -6.31 -4.86
CA GLN A 363 -22.99 -7.13 -4.73
C GLN A 363 -22.14 -6.64 -3.55
N LEU A 364 -21.31 -7.54 -3.03
CA LEU A 364 -20.35 -7.23 -1.97
C LEU A 364 -18.99 -6.99 -2.61
N TRP A 365 -18.30 -5.96 -2.12
CA TRP A 365 -17.00 -5.51 -2.59
C TRP A 365 -16.04 -5.44 -1.41
N LEU A 366 -14.79 -5.87 -1.61
CA LEU A 366 -13.69 -5.66 -0.67
C LEU A 366 -12.62 -4.82 -1.34
N PHE A 367 -12.32 -3.66 -0.75
CA PHE A 367 -11.18 -2.82 -1.12
C PHE A 367 -10.08 -3.07 -0.10
N ALA A 368 -8.87 -3.36 -0.54
CA ALA A 368 -7.76 -3.69 0.34
C ALA A 368 -6.43 -3.38 -0.33
N THR A 369 -5.33 -3.41 0.42
CA THR A 369 -4.00 -3.49 -0.19
C THR A 369 -3.51 -4.93 -0.22
N ASN A 370 -2.73 -5.27 -1.26
CA ASN A 370 -2.07 -6.56 -1.39
C ASN A 370 -0.57 -6.37 -1.52
N ARG A 371 0.19 -7.12 -0.72
CA ARG A 371 1.62 -7.27 -0.92
C ARG A 371 1.89 -8.53 -1.73
N ASP A 372 2.24 -8.33 -3.00
CA ASP A 372 2.52 -9.40 -3.94
C ASP A 372 3.96 -9.94 -3.79
N GLY A 373 4.39 -10.22 -2.56
CA GLY A 373 5.67 -10.81 -2.20
C GLY A 373 6.83 -9.84 -1.97
N HIS A 374 6.79 -8.62 -2.53
CA HIS A 374 7.82 -7.60 -2.33
C HIS A 374 7.24 -6.19 -2.14
N GLY A 375 8.06 -5.26 -1.65
CA GLY A 375 7.68 -3.85 -1.45
C GLY A 375 6.77 -3.60 -0.25
N SER A 376 6.15 -2.43 -0.20
CA SER A 376 5.25 -2.00 0.88
C SER A 376 3.90 -2.74 0.84
N THR A 377 3.26 -2.86 2.00
CA THR A 377 1.88 -3.36 2.14
C THR A 377 0.83 -2.27 1.91
N SER A 378 1.21 -1.03 1.57
CA SER A 378 0.31 0.13 1.67
C SER A 378 0.10 0.91 0.35
N ASP A 379 0.63 0.45 -0.78
CA ASP A 379 0.58 1.20 -2.05
C ASP A 379 -0.16 0.51 -3.19
N THR A 380 -0.61 -0.72 -3.03
CA THR A 380 -1.17 -1.52 -4.14
C THR A 380 -2.61 -1.88 -3.85
N LEU A 381 -3.55 -1.08 -4.38
CA LEU A 381 -4.99 -1.29 -4.19
C LEU A 381 -5.46 -2.47 -5.02
N VAL A 382 -6.14 -3.40 -4.36
CA VAL A 382 -6.85 -4.51 -4.98
C VAL A 382 -8.32 -4.47 -4.56
N VAL A 383 -9.17 -4.93 -5.47
CA VAL A 383 -10.61 -5.05 -5.24
C VAL A 383 -11.05 -6.48 -5.49
N PHE A 384 -11.98 -6.96 -4.67
CA PHE A 384 -12.62 -8.26 -4.84
C PHE A 384 -14.13 -8.07 -4.79
N HIS A 385 -14.86 -9.00 -5.40
CA HIS A 385 -16.32 -9.00 -5.38
C HIS A 385 -16.88 -10.39 -5.09
N ALA A 386 -18.03 -10.44 -4.44
CA ALA A 386 -18.72 -11.69 -4.10
C ALA A 386 -20.25 -11.52 -4.10
N PRO A 387 -21.00 -12.59 -4.41
CA PRO A 387 -22.46 -12.58 -4.29
C PRO A 387 -22.95 -12.75 -2.84
N ARG A 388 -22.08 -13.23 -1.93
CA ARG A 388 -22.40 -13.52 -0.52
C ARG A 388 -21.16 -13.29 0.34
N LEU A 389 -21.37 -13.02 1.63
CA LEU A 389 -20.30 -12.63 2.55
C LEU A 389 -19.21 -13.71 2.71
N ALA A 390 -19.62 -14.98 2.84
CA ALA A 390 -18.70 -16.13 2.88
C ALA A 390 -18.11 -16.51 1.49
N GLY A 391 -18.42 -15.74 0.45
CA GLY A 391 -17.89 -15.91 -0.90
C GLY A 391 -18.75 -16.75 -1.86
N PRO A 392 -18.17 -17.17 -3.00
CA PRO A 392 -16.75 -17.03 -3.35
C PRO A 392 -16.37 -15.58 -3.66
N TRP A 393 -15.22 -15.14 -3.16
CA TRP A 393 -14.61 -13.86 -3.50
C TRP A 393 -13.76 -13.99 -4.76
N ARG A 394 -13.98 -13.10 -5.72
CA ARG A 394 -13.26 -13.08 -7.00
C ARG A 394 -12.44 -11.79 -7.10
N PRO A 395 -11.18 -11.87 -7.54
CA PRO A 395 -10.39 -10.66 -7.80
C PRO A 395 -11.01 -9.88 -8.95
N HIS A 396 -11.04 -8.56 -8.81
CA HIS A 396 -11.48 -7.67 -9.87
C HIS A 396 -10.49 -7.72 -11.05
N VAL A 397 -11.00 -7.64 -12.28
CA VAL A 397 -10.20 -7.75 -13.52
C VAL A 397 -9.13 -6.66 -13.65
N LEU A 398 -9.34 -5.52 -13.00
CA LEU A 398 -8.36 -4.42 -12.98
C LEU A 398 -7.26 -4.59 -11.93
N ASN A 399 -7.22 -5.67 -11.13
CA ASN A 399 -6.22 -5.80 -10.07
C ASN A 399 -4.76 -5.88 -10.60
N PRO A 400 -3.81 -5.15 -9.97
CA PRO A 400 -4.05 -4.10 -8.98
C PRO A 400 -4.69 -2.86 -9.62
N VAL A 401 -5.76 -2.34 -9.01
CA VAL A 401 -6.55 -1.21 -9.54
C VAL A 401 -5.68 0.03 -9.68
N LEU A 402 -4.79 0.26 -8.72
CA LEU A 402 -3.78 1.30 -8.77
C LEU A 402 -2.58 0.94 -7.91
N ILE A 403 -1.45 1.59 -8.21
CA ILE A 403 -0.27 1.60 -7.35
C ILE A 403 -0.05 3.06 -6.91
N ASP A 404 -0.57 3.44 -5.74
CA ASP A 404 -0.46 4.81 -5.25
C ASP A 404 -0.40 4.91 -3.72
N ARG A 405 0.77 5.27 -3.20
CA ARG A 405 1.01 5.52 -1.77
C ARG A 405 0.03 6.51 -1.13
N ARG A 406 -0.66 7.36 -1.91
CA ARG A 406 -1.54 8.44 -1.43
C ARG A 406 -2.98 8.00 -1.24
N MET A 407 -3.39 6.88 -1.85
CA MET A 407 -4.80 6.48 -1.90
C MET A 407 -5.07 4.98 -2.03
N ALA A 408 -4.04 4.13 -1.98
CA ALA A 408 -4.24 2.69 -2.15
C ALA A 408 -4.78 1.99 -0.90
N ARG A 409 -4.30 2.38 0.29
CA ARG A 409 -4.67 1.75 1.55
C ARG A 409 -5.93 2.40 2.13
N PRO A 410 -7.01 1.64 2.37
CA PRO A 410 -8.16 2.17 3.09
C PRO A 410 -7.77 2.69 4.48
N GLY A 411 -8.41 3.78 4.91
CA GLY A 411 -8.22 4.39 6.22
C GLY A 411 -9.51 4.47 7.03
N GLY A 412 -10.45 3.58 6.75
CA GLY A 412 -11.72 3.45 7.45
C GLY A 412 -12.82 2.89 6.56
N ALA A 413 -14.02 2.72 7.13
CA ALA A 413 -15.22 2.29 6.44
C ALA A 413 -15.68 3.32 5.41
N PHE A 414 -16.40 2.82 4.39
CA PHE A 414 -17.07 3.69 3.43
C PHE A 414 -18.12 4.57 4.12
N VAL A 415 -18.14 5.85 3.73
CA VAL A 415 -19.09 6.84 4.21
C VAL A 415 -20.12 7.11 3.12
N ARG A 416 -21.39 6.82 3.41
CA ARG A 416 -22.52 7.19 2.53
C ARG A 416 -23.04 8.57 2.91
N LYS A 417 -23.05 9.49 1.96
CA LYS A 417 -23.63 10.82 2.12
C LYS A 417 -24.47 11.15 0.90
N GLU A 418 -25.76 11.38 1.12
CA GLU A 418 -26.73 11.63 0.04
C GLU A 418 -26.66 10.51 -1.01
N SER A 419 -26.40 10.84 -2.28
CA SER A 419 -26.22 9.88 -3.37
C SER A 419 -24.76 9.43 -3.57
N SER A 420 -23.81 9.96 -2.79
CA SER A 420 -22.38 9.73 -2.96
C SER A 420 -21.79 8.79 -1.91
N ILE A 421 -20.76 8.06 -2.30
CA ILE A 421 -20.00 7.15 -1.46
C ILE A 421 -18.56 7.65 -1.41
N TYR A 422 -17.98 7.68 -0.21
CA TYR A 422 -16.61 8.11 0.01
C TYR A 422 -15.83 7.05 0.76
N LEU A 423 -14.54 6.93 0.43
CA LEU A 423 -13.58 6.06 1.10
C LEU A 423 -12.50 6.94 1.74
N PRO A 424 -12.34 6.91 3.07
CA PRO A 424 -11.12 7.38 3.70
C PRO A 424 -9.93 6.54 3.21
N VAL A 425 -8.86 7.20 2.78
CA VAL A 425 -7.66 6.55 2.26
C VAL A 425 -6.42 7.14 2.90
N GLN A 426 -5.46 6.29 3.25
CA GLN A 426 -4.22 6.70 3.90
C GLN A 426 -3.29 7.39 2.91
N ASP A 427 -2.62 8.45 3.36
CA ASP A 427 -1.55 9.12 2.63
C ASP A 427 -0.17 8.75 3.21
N GLY A 428 0.49 7.82 2.53
CA GLY A 428 1.85 7.37 2.81
C GLY A 428 2.95 8.35 2.37
N THR A 429 2.62 9.54 1.84
CA THR A 429 3.60 10.52 1.34
C THR A 429 4.56 11.04 2.40
N LEU A 430 4.24 10.91 3.69
CA LEU A 430 5.17 11.18 4.80
C LEU A 430 5.62 9.93 5.58
N GLY A 431 5.31 8.73 5.06
CA GLY A 431 5.48 7.44 5.74
C GLY A 431 4.13 6.89 6.22
N TYR A 432 4.12 5.66 6.75
CA TYR A 432 2.93 5.07 7.36
C TYR A 432 2.42 5.99 8.49
N GLY A 433 1.11 6.27 8.51
CA GLY A 433 0.58 7.30 9.41
C GLY A 433 0.85 8.73 8.97
N GLY A 434 1.17 8.97 7.70
CA GLY A 434 1.56 10.29 7.21
C GLY A 434 0.40 11.29 7.17
N GLY A 435 -0.81 10.80 6.90
CA GLY A 435 -2.05 11.55 6.86
C GLY A 435 -3.19 10.71 6.27
N LEU A 436 -4.34 11.36 6.11
CA LEU A 436 -5.56 10.75 5.59
C LEU A 436 -6.24 11.70 4.60
N GLY A 437 -6.84 11.13 3.56
CA GLY A 437 -7.67 11.84 2.61
C GLY A 437 -9.01 11.15 2.40
N ILE A 438 -9.93 11.85 1.74
CA ILE A 438 -11.25 11.33 1.38
C ILE A 438 -11.35 11.25 -0.14
N SER A 439 -11.53 10.04 -0.67
CA SER A 439 -11.78 9.81 -2.10
C SER A 439 -13.25 9.49 -2.33
N GLN A 440 -13.86 10.06 -3.35
CA GLN A 440 -15.21 9.68 -3.78
C GLN A 440 -15.14 8.43 -4.65
N LEU A 441 -16.05 7.48 -4.43
CA LEU A 441 -16.30 6.39 -5.36
C LEU A 441 -17.15 6.92 -6.51
N LEU A 442 -16.56 6.99 -7.70
CA LEU A 442 -17.18 7.58 -8.88
C LEU A 442 -17.88 6.51 -9.73
N GLU A 443 -17.23 5.36 -9.93
CA GLU A 443 -17.78 4.20 -10.65
C GLU A 443 -17.30 2.89 -10.01
N LEU A 444 -18.19 1.90 -9.94
CA LEU A 444 -17.92 0.56 -9.43
C LEU A 444 -18.83 -0.47 -10.09
N ASP A 445 -18.24 -1.36 -10.88
CA ASP A 445 -18.86 -2.57 -11.43
C ASP A 445 -17.79 -3.66 -11.63
N GLU A 446 -18.14 -4.81 -12.22
CA GLU A 446 -17.21 -5.94 -12.37
C GLU A 446 -16.04 -5.70 -13.36
N ARG A 447 -16.06 -4.56 -14.06
CA ARG A 447 -15.07 -4.15 -15.06
C ARG A 447 -14.41 -2.81 -14.75
N THR A 448 -15.01 -1.99 -13.88
CA THR A 448 -14.63 -0.61 -13.63
C THR A 448 -14.51 -0.34 -12.13
N VAL A 449 -13.41 0.27 -11.73
CA VAL A 449 -13.24 0.85 -10.39
C VAL A 449 -12.63 2.23 -10.55
N ARG A 450 -13.33 3.28 -10.13
CA ARG A 450 -12.85 4.65 -10.25
C ARG A 450 -13.07 5.43 -8.96
N LEU A 451 -11.96 5.87 -8.37
CA LEU A 451 -11.93 6.78 -7.23
C LEU A 451 -11.53 8.18 -7.70
N SER A 452 -12.05 9.23 -7.07
CA SER A 452 -11.52 10.58 -7.24
C SER A 452 -10.11 10.68 -6.64
N PRO A 453 -9.28 11.65 -7.04
CA PRO A 453 -8.13 12.04 -6.24
C PRO A 453 -8.57 12.35 -4.80
N PRO A 454 -7.79 11.94 -3.78
CA PRO A 454 -8.16 12.16 -2.40
C PRO A 454 -8.11 13.65 -2.06
N ARG A 455 -9.15 14.15 -1.37
CA ARG A 455 -9.10 15.45 -0.70
C ARG A 455 -8.43 15.26 0.67
N PRO A 456 -7.29 15.90 0.96
CA PRO A 456 -6.62 15.74 2.25
C PRO A 456 -7.48 16.28 3.41
N ILE A 457 -7.39 15.63 4.56
CA ILE A 457 -8.01 16.13 5.80
C ILE A 457 -7.08 17.17 6.43
N ALA A 458 -7.59 18.38 6.62
CA ALA A 458 -6.84 19.45 7.25
C ALA A 458 -6.76 19.24 8.78
N ALA A 459 -5.57 19.46 9.33
CA ALA A 459 -5.25 19.36 10.76
C ALA A 459 -5.88 20.48 11.63
N ARG A 460 -6.92 21.17 11.15
CA ARG A 460 -7.60 22.24 11.89
C ARG A 460 -8.44 21.61 13.00
N GLY A 461 -8.25 22.04 14.25
CA GLY A 461 -8.98 21.51 15.39
C GLY A 461 -8.17 21.51 16.68
N ASP A 462 -8.67 20.79 17.68
CA ASP A 462 -8.03 20.59 18.98
C ASP A 462 -7.36 19.22 19.12
N TRP A 463 -7.41 18.36 18.09
CA TRP A 463 -6.75 17.07 18.11
C TRP A 463 -5.22 17.22 18.07
N PRO A 464 -4.47 16.77 19.11
CA PRO A 464 -3.04 17.03 19.22
C PRO A 464 -2.18 16.12 18.32
N TYR A 465 -2.77 15.10 17.69
CA TYR A 465 -2.08 14.11 16.87
C TYR A 465 -2.58 14.17 15.42
N PRO A 466 -2.29 15.26 14.67
CA PRO A 466 -2.94 15.56 13.39
C PRO A 466 -2.61 14.56 12.25
N LYS A 467 -1.63 13.69 12.48
CA LYS A 467 -1.25 12.60 11.59
C LYS A 467 -2.09 11.38 11.90
N ILE A 468 -3.31 11.40 11.38
CA ILE A 468 -4.30 10.34 11.52
C ILE A 468 -4.16 9.32 10.39
N HIS A 469 -4.52 8.05 10.61
CA HIS A 469 -4.60 7.07 9.52
C HIS A 469 -5.92 6.29 9.49
N THR A 470 -6.74 6.42 10.53
CA THR A 470 -8.09 5.87 10.56
C THR A 470 -9.14 6.96 10.83
N LEU A 471 -10.26 6.90 10.12
CA LEU A 471 -11.48 7.69 10.38
C LEU A 471 -12.70 6.79 10.22
N ASN A 472 -13.53 6.72 11.25
CA ASN A 472 -14.80 6.00 11.21
C ASN A 472 -15.91 6.75 11.95
N ARG A 473 -17.17 6.43 11.61
CA ARG A 473 -18.34 6.96 12.31
C ARG A 473 -19.48 5.94 12.31
N SER A 474 -20.14 5.79 13.45
CA SER A 474 -21.38 5.03 13.60
C SER A 474 -22.38 5.87 14.38
N GLY A 475 -23.46 6.28 13.72
CA GLY A 475 -24.42 7.23 14.29
C GLY A 475 -23.72 8.54 14.69
N ARG A 476 -23.84 8.91 15.96
CA ARG A 476 -23.21 10.11 16.53
C ARG A 476 -21.75 9.90 16.95
N LEU A 477 -21.31 8.66 17.14
CA LEU A 477 -19.94 8.37 17.58
C LEU A 477 -19.00 8.44 16.37
N GLU A 478 -18.12 9.43 16.37
CA GLU A 478 -17.05 9.59 15.40
C GLU A 478 -15.70 9.35 16.07
N VAL A 479 -14.82 8.63 15.38
CA VAL A 479 -13.53 8.20 15.93
C VAL A 479 -12.41 8.35 14.90
N ILE A 480 -11.22 8.64 15.41
CA ILE A 480 -9.96 8.76 14.67
C ILE A 480 -8.83 8.15 15.49
N ASP A 481 -7.68 7.92 14.88
CA ASP A 481 -6.43 7.72 15.61
C ASP A 481 -5.39 8.77 15.20
N GLY A 482 -4.26 8.83 15.89
CA GLY A 482 -3.14 9.66 15.46
C GLY A 482 -1.83 9.25 16.11
N ILE A 483 -0.73 9.41 15.35
CA ILE A 483 0.60 9.03 15.84
C ILE A 483 1.09 10.03 16.89
N ALA A 484 1.45 9.50 18.06
CA ALA A 484 1.95 10.25 19.20
C ALA A 484 3.45 9.99 19.41
N ALA A 485 4.20 11.06 19.67
CA ALA A 485 5.60 10.96 20.05
C ALA A 485 5.72 10.68 21.56
N VAL A 486 5.68 9.39 21.94
CA VAL A 486 5.82 8.95 23.33
C VAL A 486 7.27 8.63 23.66
N ARG A 487 7.81 9.21 24.73
CA ARG A 487 9.18 8.95 25.18
C ARG A 487 9.31 7.53 25.74
N LYS A 488 10.49 6.94 25.62
CA LYS A 488 10.78 5.61 26.16
C LYS A 488 10.86 5.62 27.68
#